data_AF-A0A381KIN7-F1
#
_entry.id   AF-A0A381KIN7-F1
#
_cell.length_a   1.000
_cell.length_b   1.000
_cell.length_c   1.000
_cell.angle_alpha   90.00
_cell.angle_beta   90.00
_cell.angle_gamma   90.00
#
_symmetry.space_group_name_H-M   'P 1'
#
loop_
_entity.id
_entity.type
_entity.pdbx_description
1 polymer ?
#
loop_
_entity_poly.entity_id
_entity_poly.type
_entity_poly.pdbx_seq_one_letter_code
_entity_poly.pdbx_strand_id
1 'polypeptide(L)'
;MSNKIELEVPNEISYIIVQCFNKAREEIREYRGKQNLITKNGVPFQFWDLLNNAIDTAFNSSNFKAYKSKRGRWRMIFIYDKNSKYLYVLMREQRYKELHNNINKREKMHYVDILTKAFNGDLKAPIEQLSFFSIEFDNEDKIEIYLQKLIDSINKDGAIIEHHVLLLFNQTAEYGTDIYSCCDG
;
A
#
# COMPACT_ATOMS: atom_id res chain seq x y z
N MET A 1 18.75 -7.29 -25.32
CA MET A 1 18.36 -5.95 -24.82
C MET A 1 17.17 -6.16 -23.90
N SER A 2 17.37 -6.09 -22.59
CA SER A 2 16.29 -6.29 -21.61
C SER A 2 15.62 -4.92 -21.39
N ASN A 3 14.35 -4.78 -21.75
CA ASN A 3 13.60 -3.57 -21.45
C ASN A 3 13.50 -3.41 -19.94
N LYS A 4 14.00 -2.30 -19.42
CA LYS A 4 13.83 -1.90 -18.02
C LYS A 4 12.40 -1.39 -17.88
N ILE A 5 11.55 -2.13 -17.16
CA ILE A 5 10.19 -1.67 -16.85
C ILE A 5 10.33 -0.75 -15.62
N GLU A 6 10.23 0.56 -15.84
CA GLU A 6 10.05 1.52 -14.76
C GLU A 6 8.54 1.67 -14.51
N LEU A 7 8.09 1.29 -13.31
CA LEU A 7 6.71 1.51 -12.89
C LEU A 7 6.59 2.96 -12.42
N GLU A 8 6.25 3.87 -13.34
CA GLU A 8 5.91 5.24 -12.98
C GLU A 8 4.49 5.33 -12.44
N VAL A 9 4.30 6.09 -11.37
CA VAL A 9 2.96 6.42 -10.87
C VAL A 9 2.42 7.61 -11.67
N PRO A 10 1.29 7.46 -12.38
CA PRO A 10 0.68 8.57 -13.08
C PRO A 10 0.43 9.77 -12.17
N ASN A 11 0.74 10.98 -12.66
CA ASN A 11 0.53 12.22 -11.92
C ASN A 11 -0.91 12.39 -11.41
N GLU A 12 -1.89 11.90 -12.18
CA GLU A 12 -3.30 11.87 -11.78
C GLU A 12 -3.52 11.09 -10.47
N ILE A 13 -2.94 9.89 -10.35
CA ILE A 13 -3.08 9.05 -9.16
C ILE A 13 -2.43 9.75 -7.96
N SER A 14 -1.19 10.24 -8.11
CA SER A 14 -0.48 10.96 -7.07
C SER A 14 -1.27 12.19 -6.60
N TYR A 15 -1.80 13.00 -7.53
CA TYR A 15 -2.59 14.18 -7.20
C TYR A 15 -3.85 13.81 -6.41
N ILE A 16 -4.63 12.83 -6.87
CA ILE A 16 -5.86 12.41 -6.19
C ILE A 16 -5.55 11.88 -4.78
N ILE A 17 -4.47 11.10 -4.62
CA ILE A 17 -4.09 10.57 -3.30
C ILE A 17 -3.72 11.73 -2.37
N VAL A 18 -2.97 12.74 -2.81
CA VAL A 18 -2.68 13.93 -1.99
C VAL A 18 -3.97 14.63 -1.55
N GLN A 19 -4.97 14.76 -2.43
CA GLN A 19 -6.28 15.31 -2.05
C GLN A 19 -6.98 14.46 -0.98
N CYS A 20 -6.94 13.13 -1.10
CA CYS A 20 -7.46 12.22 -0.08
C CYS A 20 -6.78 12.39 1.28
N PHE A 21 -5.45 12.58 1.29
CA PHE A 21 -4.69 12.88 2.51
C PHE A 21 -5.13 14.19 3.16
N ASN A 22 -5.25 15.26 2.37
CA ASN A 22 -5.65 16.57 2.88
C ASN A 22 -7.07 16.52 3.47
N LYS A 23 -8.01 15.88 2.76
CA LYS A 23 -9.37 15.66 3.26
C LYS A 23 -9.37 14.91 4.60
N ALA A 24 -8.68 13.77 4.70
CA ALA A 24 -8.61 12.98 5.93
C ALA A 24 -7.96 13.77 7.09
N ARG A 25 -6.98 14.64 6.79
CA ARG A 25 -6.34 15.53 7.76
C ARG A 25 -7.28 16.60 8.30
N GLU A 26 -8.06 17.23 7.43
CA GLU A 26 -9.03 18.24 7.82
C GLU A 26 -10.12 17.61 8.70
N GLU A 27 -10.67 16.48 8.27
CA GLU A 27 -11.71 15.75 9.01
C GLU A 27 -11.23 15.31 10.40
N ILE A 28 -10.02 14.76 10.53
CA ILE A 28 -9.48 14.37 11.85
C ILE A 28 -9.16 15.60 12.71
N ARG A 29 -8.73 16.73 12.12
CA ARG A 29 -8.47 17.98 12.86
C ARG A 29 -9.77 18.52 13.44
N GLU A 30 -10.82 18.57 12.65
CA GLU A 30 -12.15 19.02 13.09
C GLU A 30 -12.73 18.10 14.17
N TYR A 31 -12.63 16.78 13.96
CA TYR A 31 -13.07 15.81 14.96
C TYR A 31 -12.34 16.03 16.29
N ARG A 32 -11.01 16.19 16.27
CA ARG A 32 -10.22 16.43 17.48
C ARG A 32 -10.53 17.77 18.15
N GLY A 33 -10.79 18.82 17.38
CA GLY A 33 -11.16 20.13 17.92
C GLY A 33 -12.48 20.11 18.70
N LYS A 34 -13.36 19.14 18.43
CA LYS A 34 -14.67 18.99 19.08
C LYS A 34 -14.65 18.06 20.29
N GLN A 35 -13.57 17.33 20.55
CA GLN A 35 -13.52 16.24 21.53
C GLN A 35 -12.54 16.54 22.66
N ASN A 36 -13.03 16.56 23.91
CA ASN A 36 -12.21 16.74 25.12
C ASN A 36 -11.71 15.39 25.68
N LEU A 37 -11.07 14.57 24.84
CA LEU A 37 -10.52 13.28 25.26
C LEU A 37 -9.20 13.48 26.01
N ILE A 38 -9.06 12.82 27.17
CA ILE A 38 -7.82 12.81 27.98
C ILE A 38 -6.68 12.12 27.23
N THR A 39 -6.99 11.07 26.45
CA THR A 39 -6.01 10.32 25.65
C THR A 39 -6.38 10.33 24.16
N LYS A 40 -5.40 10.10 23.29
CA LYS A 40 -5.56 10.23 21.82
C LYS A 40 -5.13 8.97 21.06
N ASN A 41 -5.14 7.82 21.74
CA ASN A 41 -4.62 6.54 21.24
C ASN A 41 -5.32 6.05 19.97
N GLY A 42 -6.58 6.41 19.76
CA GLY A 42 -7.37 6.04 18.59
C GLY A 42 -7.11 6.89 17.34
N VAL A 43 -6.47 8.05 17.46
CA VAL A 43 -6.31 9.02 16.36
C VAL A 43 -5.62 8.41 15.13
N PRO A 44 -4.53 7.62 15.25
CA PRO A 44 -3.90 7.02 14.09
C PRO A 44 -4.83 6.07 13.33
N PHE A 45 -5.66 5.30 14.04
CA PHE A 45 -6.62 4.39 13.43
C PHE A 45 -7.74 5.16 12.71
N GLN A 46 -8.29 6.18 13.36
CA GLN A 46 -9.31 7.05 12.77
C GLN A 46 -8.79 7.75 11.51
N PHE A 47 -7.54 8.23 11.52
CA PHE A 47 -6.92 8.81 10.34
C PHE A 47 -6.88 7.83 9.16
N TRP A 48 -6.50 6.57 9.41
CA TRP A 48 -6.54 5.53 8.37
C TRP A 48 -7.94 5.24 7.86
N ASP A 49 -8.96 5.23 8.73
CA ASP A 49 -10.35 5.04 8.31
C ASP A 49 -10.84 6.19 7.43
N LEU A 50 -10.54 7.45 7.79
CA LEU A 50 -10.89 8.64 6.99
C LEU A 50 -10.15 8.65 5.64
N LEU A 51 -8.86 8.29 5.65
CA LEU A 51 -8.07 8.17 4.42
C LEU A 51 -8.64 7.09 3.50
N ASN A 52 -8.95 5.90 4.04
CA ASN A 52 -9.56 4.81 3.28
C ASN A 52 -10.91 5.24 2.69
N ASN A 53 -11.74 5.99 3.43
CA ASN A 53 -13.01 6.52 2.91
C ASN A 53 -12.80 7.52 1.77
N ALA A 54 -11.83 8.43 1.91
CA ALA A 54 -11.51 9.40 0.87
C ALA A 54 -11.02 8.70 -0.41
N ILE A 55 -10.14 7.69 -0.27
CA ILE A 55 -9.66 6.88 -1.39
C ILE A 55 -10.81 6.10 -2.05
N ASP A 56 -11.65 5.41 -1.26
CA ASP A 56 -12.79 4.65 -1.79
C ASP A 56 -13.76 5.55 -2.57
N THR A 57 -13.96 6.79 -2.11
CA THR A 57 -14.79 7.77 -2.81
C THR A 57 -14.13 8.25 -4.11
N ALA A 58 -12.83 8.57 -4.07
CA ALA A 58 -12.13 9.16 -5.20
C ALA A 58 -11.80 8.16 -6.32
N PHE A 59 -11.55 6.89 -5.98
CA PHE A 59 -11.08 5.85 -6.90
C PHE A 59 -12.16 4.87 -7.36
N ASN A 60 -13.43 5.27 -7.35
CA ASN A 60 -14.55 4.51 -7.94
C ASN A 60 -15.09 5.21 -9.19
N SER A 61 -14.25 5.31 -10.22
CA SER A 61 -14.54 5.99 -11.49
C SER A 61 -14.55 5.02 -12.68
N SER A 62 -14.65 5.53 -13.90
CA SER A 62 -14.53 4.71 -15.11
C SER A 62 -13.18 3.99 -15.18
N ASN A 63 -12.10 4.65 -14.79
CA ASN A 63 -10.73 4.18 -14.97
C ASN A 63 -10.19 3.42 -13.76
N PHE A 64 -10.70 3.74 -12.56
CA PHE A 64 -10.21 3.16 -11.31
C PHE A 64 -11.29 2.35 -10.59
N LYS A 65 -10.85 1.45 -9.71
CA LYS A 65 -11.72 0.79 -8.73
C LYS A 65 -11.01 0.64 -7.39
N ALA A 66 -11.69 1.00 -6.31
CA ALA A 66 -11.20 0.79 -4.97
C ALA A 66 -11.66 -0.58 -4.43
N TYR A 67 -10.73 -1.34 -3.87
CA TYR A 67 -10.97 -2.67 -3.33
C TYR A 67 -10.66 -2.74 -1.85
N LYS A 68 -11.64 -3.19 -1.07
CA LYS A 68 -11.44 -3.48 0.36
C LYS A 68 -10.65 -4.78 0.50
N SER A 69 -9.54 -4.71 1.23
CA SER A 69 -8.69 -5.83 1.58
C SER A 69 -8.52 -5.94 3.11
N LYS A 70 -8.12 -7.12 3.58
CA LYS A 70 -7.88 -7.38 5.01
C LYS A 70 -6.66 -8.26 5.26
N ARG A 71 -5.91 -7.93 6.31
CA ARG A 71 -4.79 -8.73 6.82
C ARG A 71 -4.88 -8.80 8.35
N GLY A 72 -5.31 -9.95 8.87
CA GLY A 72 -5.61 -10.08 10.29
C GLY A 72 -6.71 -9.12 10.72
N ARG A 73 -6.42 -8.25 11.69
CA ARG A 73 -7.34 -7.19 12.14
C ARG A 73 -7.31 -5.92 11.29
N TRP A 74 -6.31 -5.78 10.41
CA TRP A 74 -6.16 -4.59 9.60
C TRP A 74 -7.05 -4.66 8.36
N ARG A 75 -7.70 -3.53 8.05
CA ARG A 75 -8.45 -3.30 6.81
C ARG A 75 -7.77 -2.19 6.03
N MET A 76 -7.71 -2.34 4.72
CA MET A 76 -7.04 -1.39 3.83
C MET A 76 -7.76 -1.31 2.50
N ILE A 77 -7.52 -0.23 1.75
CA ILE A 77 -7.99 -0.06 0.39
C ILE A 77 -6.82 -0.28 -0.58
N PHE A 78 -7.06 -1.10 -1.59
CA PHE A 78 -6.23 -1.15 -2.79
C PHE A 78 -6.87 -0.34 -3.90
N ILE A 79 -6.06 0.37 -4.68
CA ILE A 79 -6.52 1.12 -5.84
C ILE A 79 -6.12 0.31 -7.08
N TYR A 80 -7.11 -0.07 -7.88
CA TYR A 80 -6.87 -0.79 -9.14
C TYR A 80 -7.10 0.15 -10.31
N ASP A 81 -6.09 0.31 -11.16
CA ASP A 81 -6.21 1.00 -12.44
C ASP A 81 -6.60 -0.01 -13.52
N LYS A 82 -7.77 0.16 -14.13
CA LYS A 82 -8.31 -0.77 -15.13
C LYS A 82 -7.55 -0.71 -16.44
N ASN A 83 -6.85 0.39 -16.73
CA ASN A 83 -6.12 0.59 -17.98
C ASN A 83 -4.76 -0.12 -17.93
N SER A 84 -3.94 0.19 -16.92
CA SER A 84 -2.63 -0.45 -16.72
C SER A 84 -2.72 -1.82 -16.06
N LYS A 85 -3.86 -2.12 -15.41
CA LYS A 85 -4.07 -3.30 -14.56
C LYS A 85 -3.15 -3.32 -13.33
N TYR A 86 -2.67 -2.16 -12.91
CA TYR A 86 -1.79 -2.03 -11.75
C TYR A 86 -2.59 -1.90 -10.45
N LEU A 87 -2.07 -2.55 -9.41
CA LEU A 87 -2.60 -2.51 -8.06
C LEU A 87 -1.75 -1.59 -7.18
N TYR A 88 -2.25 -0.40 -6.86
CA TYR A 88 -1.57 0.53 -5.97
C TYR A 88 -1.97 0.28 -4.52
N VAL A 89 -0.97 0.20 -3.65
CA VAL A 89 -1.12 -0.09 -2.22
C VAL A 89 -0.39 0.97 -1.41
N LEU A 90 -1.03 1.51 -0.37
CA LEU A 90 -0.46 2.56 0.46
C LEU A 90 0.22 2.02 1.71
N MET A 91 1.36 2.61 2.08
CA MET A 91 2.08 2.35 3.32
C MET A 91 2.78 3.60 3.85
N ARG A 92 2.93 3.71 5.17
CA ARG A 92 3.82 4.73 5.76
C ARG A 92 5.28 4.41 5.44
N GLU A 93 6.04 5.41 5.01
CA GLU A 93 7.47 5.31 4.72
C GLU A 93 8.25 4.74 5.93
N GLN A 94 7.94 5.21 7.14
CA GLN A 94 8.55 4.68 8.37
C GLN A 94 8.33 3.18 8.53
N ARG A 95 7.12 2.69 8.22
CA ARG A 95 6.80 1.26 8.33
C ARG A 95 7.56 0.45 7.29
N TYR A 96 7.68 0.99 6.07
CA TYR A 96 8.48 0.37 5.02
C TYR A 96 9.95 0.26 5.44
N LYS A 97 10.55 1.36 5.94
CA LYS A 97 11.93 1.37 6.47
C LYS A 97 12.13 0.33 7.58
N GLU A 98 11.18 0.20 8.50
CA GLU A 98 11.22 -0.84 9.53
C GLU A 98 11.21 -2.27 8.95
N LEU A 99 10.36 -2.53 7.94
CA LEU A 99 10.26 -3.84 7.30
C LEU A 99 11.54 -4.19 6.53
N HIS A 100 12.09 -3.20 5.81
CA HIS A 100 13.31 -3.33 5.02
C HIS A 100 14.53 -3.54 5.92
N ASN A 101 14.74 -2.66 6.91
CA ASN A 101 15.91 -2.74 7.81
C ASN A 101 15.94 -4.02 8.67
N ASN A 102 14.78 -4.65 8.88
CA ASN A 102 14.67 -5.88 9.66
C ASN A 102 14.45 -7.12 8.81
N ILE A 103 14.62 -7.06 7.47
CA ILE A 103 14.31 -8.17 6.55
C ILE A 103 14.88 -9.52 7.03
N ASN A 104 16.14 -9.55 7.45
CA ASN A 104 16.84 -10.75 7.93
C ASN A 104 16.40 -11.25 9.32
N LYS A 105 15.57 -10.48 10.03
CA LYS A 105 15.06 -10.80 11.38
C LYS A 105 13.58 -11.14 11.36
N ARG A 106 12.92 -11.05 10.20
CA ARG A 106 11.48 -11.30 10.07
C ARG A 106 11.24 -12.79 9.81
N GLU A 107 10.52 -13.44 10.72
CA GLU A 107 10.06 -14.83 10.54
C GLU A 107 8.99 -14.96 9.46
N LYS A 108 8.20 -13.89 9.23
CA LYS A 108 7.02 -13.92 8.36
C LYS A 108 7.02 -12.84 7.29
N MET A 109 6.53 -13.23 6.12
CA MET A 109 6.23 -12.29 5.04
C MET A 109 5.13 -11.32 5.44
N HIS A 110 5.39 -10.06 5.15
CA HIS A 110 4.44 -8.97 5.15
C HIS A 110 3.56 -9.04 3.88
N TYR A 111 2.44 -8.31 3.86
CA TYR A 111 1.59 -8.31 2.66
C TYR A 111 2.32 -7.75 1.44
N VAL A 112 3.27 -6.83 1.63
CA VAL A 112 4.08 -6.27 0.53
C VAL A 112 4.93 -7.35 -0.09
N ASP A 113 5.69 -8.12 0.70
CA ASP A 113 6.51 -9.22 0.18
C ASP A 113 5.66 -10.22 -0.62
N ILE A 114 4.45 -10.53 -0.13
CA ILE A 114 3.50 -11.43 -0.80
C ILE A 114 3.05 -10.86 -2.16
N LEU A 115 2.70 -9.57 -2.21
CA LEU A 115 2.27 -8.92 -3.46
C LEU A 115 3.44 -8.78 -4.44
N THR A 116 4.64 -8.43 -3.97
CA THR A 116 5.86 -8.39 -4.79
C THR A 116 6.17 -9.73 -5.40
N LYS A 117 6.20 -10.80 -4.60
CA LYS A 117 6.47 -12.16 -5.09
C LYS A 117 5.39 -12.64 -6.07
N ALA A 118 4.15 -12.19 -5.92
CA ALA A 118 3.04 -12.59 -6.78
C ALA A 118 2.96 -11.82 -8.11
N PHE A 119 3.22 -10.51 -8.10
CA PHE A 119 2.89 -9.63 -9.24
C PHE A 119 4.08 -8.90 -9.85
N ASN A 120 5.26 -8.94 -9.22
CA ASN A 120 6.43 -8.19 -9.68
C ASN A 120 7.65 -9.10 -9.91
N GLY A 121 7.45 -10.43 -10.03
CA GLY A 121 8.56 -11.39 -10.16
C GLY A 121 9.36 -11.28 -11.46
N ASP A 122 8.82 -10.60 -12.47
CA ASP A 122 9.46 -10.30 -13.74
C ASP A 122 10.24 -8.97 -13.74
N LEU A 123 10.03 -8.12 -12.72
CA LEU A 123 10.74 -6.87 -12.56
C LEU A 123 12.14 -7.12 -12.00
N LYS A 124 13.12 -6.36 -12.49
CA LYS A 124 14.49 -6.38 -11.96
C LYS A 124 14.79 -5.05 -11.28
N ALA A 125 15.23 -5.12 -10.03
CA ALA A 125 15.69 -3.94 -9.33
C ALA A 125 16.85 -3.26 -10.09
N PRO A 126 16.85 -1.92 -10.24
CA PRO A 126 17.97 -1.19 -10.84
C PRO A 126 19.28 -1.38 -10.07
N ILE A 127 19.17 -1.70 -8.78
CA ILE A 127 20.27 -2.04 -7.87
C ILE A 127 19.89 -3.37 -7.24
N GLU A 128 20.54 -4.45 -7.67
CA GLU A 128 20.39 -5.74 -7.00
C GLU A 128 20.87 -5.58 -5.56
N GLN A 129 19.95 -5.70 -4.60
CA GLN A 129 20.34 -5.83 -3.21
C GLN A 129 21.17 -7.12 -3.10
N LEU A 130 22.46 -6.99 -2.80
CA LEU A 130 23.37 -8.11 -2.51
C LEU A 130 22.93 -8.80 -1.20
N SER A 131 21.87 -9.59 -1.28
CA SER A 131 21.50 -10.53 -0.23
C SER A 131 22.39 -11.76 -0.39
N PHE A 132 23.43 -11.86 0.44
CA PHE A 132 24.34 -13.02 0.46
C PHE A 132 23.67 -14.32 0.96
N PHE A 133 22.39 -14.28 1.33
CA PHE A 133 21.59 -15.43 1.74
C PHE A 133 20.19 -15.36 1.09
N SER A 134 19.63 -16.51 0.69
CA SER A 134 18.21 -16.62 0.38
C SER A 134 17.43 -16.37 1.67
N ILE A 135 16.63 -15.30 1.70
CA ILE A 135 15.75 -15.02 2.84
C ILE A 135 14.60 -16.04 2.77
N GLU A 136 14.63 -17.03 3.65
CA GLU A 136 13.54 -17.99 3.82
C GLU A 136 12.59 -17.48 4.91
N PHE A 137 11.29 -17.48 4.62
CA PHE A 137 10.25 -17.13 5.60
C PHE A 137 9.48 -18.40 6.02
N ASP A 138 9.15 -18.51 7.31
CA ASP A 138 8.49 -19.69 7.89
C ASP A 138 7.11 -20.00 7.28
N ASN A 139 6.53 -19.04 6.56
CA ASN A 139 5.17 -19.12 6.02
C ASN A 139 5.12 -19.18 4.49
N GLU A 140 6.21 -19.58 3.84
CA GLU A 140 6.27 -19.75 2.39
C GLU A 140 5.17 -20.68 1.86
N ASP A 141 4.90 -21.77 2.58
CA ASP A 141 3.85 -22.77 2.31
C ASP A 141 2.42 -22.18 2.28
N LYS A 142 2.21 -21.03 2.91
CA LYS A 142 0.90 -20.37 3.08
C LYS A 142 0.74 -19.12 2.23
N ILE A 143 1.72 -18.79 1.38
CA ILE A 143 1.70 -17.57 0.57
C ILE A 143 0.41 -17.49 -0.26
N GLU A 144 0.04 -18.56 -0.95
CA GLU A 144 -1.14 -18.57 -1.82
C GLU A 144 -2.45 -18.30 -1.05
N ILE A 145 -2.60 -18.92 0.13
CA ILE A 145 -3.76 -18.69 1.02
C ILE A 145 -3.82 -17.22 1.45
N TYR A 146 -2.66 -16.63 1.74
CA TYR A 146 -2.56 -15.24 2.16
C TYR A 146 -2.81 -14.26 1.03
N LEU A 147 -2.28 -14.55 -0.15
CA LEU A 147 -2.53 -13.80 -1.37
C LEU A 147 -4.02 -13.80 -1.68
N GLN A 148 -4.65 -14.98 -1.73
CA GLN A 148 -6.08 -15.11 -2.02
C GLN A 148 -6.93 -14.31 -1.03
N LYS A 149 -6.55 -14.22 0.25
CA LYS A 149 -7.25 -13.38 1.23
C LYS A 149 -7.06 -11.88 0.99
N LEU A 150 -5.91 -11.46 0.49
CA LEU A 150 -5.61 -10.05 0.18
C LEU A 150 -6.39 -9.57 -1.05
N ILE A 151 -6.51 -10.43 -2.07
CA ILE A 151 -7.11 -10.07 -3.37
C ILE A 151 -8.49 -10.69 -3.61
N ASP A 152 -9.13 -11.29 -2.59
CA ASP A 152 -10.43 -11.97 -2.71
C ASP A 152 -11.50 -11.13 -3.42
N SER A 153 -11.59 -9.84 -3.07
CA SER A 153 -12.55 -8.91 -3.68
C SER A 153 -12.22 -8.61 -5.15
N ILE A 154 -10.94 -8.58 -5.51
CA ILE A 154 -10.46 -8.35 -6.87
C ILE A 154 -10.72 -9.59 -7.73
N ASN A 155 -10.43 -10.78 -7.20
CA ASN A 155 -10.65 -12.06 -7.89
C ASN A 155 -12.14 -12.30 -8.17
N LYS A 156 -13.02 -11.96 -7.23
CA LYS A 156 -14.48 -12.05 -7.42
C LYS A 156 -15.02 -11.17 -8.54
N ASP A 157 -14.34 -10.07 -8.80
CA ASP A 157 -14.67 -9.16 -9.90
C ASP A 157 -14.04 -9.57 -11.24
N GLY A 158 -13.23 -10.62 -11.26
CA GLY A 158 -12.54 -11.09 -12.47
C GLY A 158 -11.44 -10.14 -12.97
N ALA A 159 -10.97 -9.21 -12.14
CA ALA A 159 -9.90 -8.30 -12.51
C ALA A 159 -8.55 -9.03 -12.52
N ILE A 160 -7.73 -8.72 -13.53
CA ILE A 160 -6.38 -9.28 -13.71
C ILE A 160 -5.40 -8.24 -13.19
N ILE A 161 -4.46 -8.64 -12.33
CA ILE A 161 -3.40 -7.76 -11.83
C ILE A 161 -2.12 -8.09 -12.58
N GLU A 162 -1.55 -7.11 -13.29
CA GLU A 162 -0.26 -7.29 -13.98
C GLU A 162 0.89 -7.01 -13.02
N HIS A 163 0.86 -5.87 -12.34
CA HIS A 163 1.85 -5.49 -11.33
C HIS A 163 1.19 -4.82 -10.13
N HIS A 164 1.91 -4.79 -9.01
CA HIS A 164 1.55 -3.95 -7.88
C HIS A 164 2.59 -2.85 -7.65
N VAL A 165 2.13 -1.70 -7.15
CA VAL A 165 2.96 -0.54 -6.84
C VAL A 165 2.75 -0.16 -5.38
N LEU A 166 3.84 -0.08 -4.62
CA LEU A 166 3.79 0.41 -3.24
C LEU A 166 3.97 1.93 -3.22
N LEU A 167 2.93 2.63 -2.77
CA LEU A 167 2.94 4.07 -2.54
C LEU A 167 3.28 4.34 -1.07
N LEU A 168 4.47 4.87 -0.86
CA LEU A 168 4.96 5.29 0.44
C LEU A 168 4.56 6.73 0.69
N PHE A 169 4.16 7.01 1.93
CA PHE A 169 3.97 8.39 2.35
C PHE A 169 4.60 8.66 3.70
N ASN A 170 5.08 9.87 3.88
CA ASN A 170 5.49 10.36 5.18
C ASN A 170 4.35 11.16 5.84
N GLN A 171 4.10 10.89 7.11
CA GLN A 171 3.18 11.66 7.92
C GLN A 171 4.01 12.32 9.03
N THR A 172 4.50 13.53 8.79
CA THR A 172 5.15 14.32 9.84
C THR A 172 4.11 14.79 10.86
N ALA A 173 4.51 14.89 12.12
CA ALA A 173 3.65 15.37 13.21
C ALA A 173 3.15 16.81 12.99
N GLU A 174 3.83 17.56 12.11
CA GLU A 174 3.51 18.90 11.65
C GLU A 174 3.67 18.96 10.11
N TYR A 175 2.54 18.93 9.39
CA TYR A 175 2.30 19.59 8.09
C TYR A 175 3.13 19.22 6.83
N GLY A 176 3.33 17.94 6.52
CA GLY A 176 3.77 17.52 5.16
C GLY A 176 3.33 16.09 4.81
N THR A 177 2.80 15.87 3.59
CA THR A 177 2.71 14.52 2.99
C THR A 177 3.55 14.53 1.73
N ASP A 178 4.63 13.76 1.73
CA ASP A 178 5.33 13.43 0.50
C ASP A 178 4.95 12.00 0.11
N ILE A 179 4.65 11.78 -1.17
CA ILE A 179 4.33 10.45 -1.72
C ILE A 179 5.51 10.01 -2.60
N TYR A 180 5.97 8.79 -2.37
CA TYR A 180 7.03 8.16 -3.13
C TYR A 180 6.55 6.80 -3.65
N SER A 181 6.96 6.40 -4.85
CA SER A 181 6.74 5.05 -5.36
C SER A 181 7.95 4.17 -5.05
N CYS A 182 7.73 2.98 -4.50
CA CYS A 182 8.78 1.99 -4.31
C CYS A 182 8.57 0.81 -5.26
N CYS A 183 9.60 0.49 -6.04
CA CYS A 183 9.66 -0.68 -6.90
C CYS A 183 10.72 -1.62 -6.33
N ASP A 184 10.37 -2.37 -5.29
CA ASP A 184 11.28 -3.40 -4.76
C ASP A 184 10.98 -4.73 -5.44
N GLY A 185 12.04 -5.36 -5.94
CA GLY A 185 12.12 -6.76 -6.38
C GLY A 185 13.41 -7.37 -5.85
#